data_AF-A0A419IZ33-F1
#
_entry.id   AF-A0A419IZ33-F1
#
_cell.length_a   1.000
_cell.length_b   1.000
_cell.length_c   1.000
_cell.angle_alpha   90.00
_cell.angle_beta   90.00
_cell.angle_gamma   90.00
#
_symmetry.space_group_name_H-M   'P 1'
#
loop_
_entity.id
_entity.type
_entity.pdbx_description
1 polymer ?
#
loop_
_entity_poly.entity_id
_entity_poly.type
_entity_poly.pdbx_seq_one_letter_code
_entity_poly.pdbx_strand_id
1 'polypeptide(L)'
;MLAALTFFLISFLVGRKILLLLQIGFSRITQWCAALVVGTVILTLAVFASAFVVPLSKVSIITVMLLVTVFSFLLAKKSIAIRPRSLLKFVKQTAKDSIAFWRQRSFFERLILLTLIILPIWLFGRALIWETDGGLLAGDRLVWVDWPIHMAMATSFAYGGNMPPQNPFFAGNTLTYPFFADFLSGVLLVLGSGFARAFILPGIVLTLAFFGLFIGFIVELIDRDKSDKTNRTYAPGVLALVLSLFWGGLGWIYWIEHVIKEKTLASVLFPPQEYSFWGEKGFWFFSFFFSEILPQRAFLFGLAIFFLICLLLLSASGKSSKKILIFSGILAGITPFFHTHTFLILGMLLGVMVLFGVVEVIRKRLPLSSLLPIIWFAIPFGLLSLAQLPLFLHQSHTISWQFGWMKTPQENIFLFWLKNTGIFIPLILIGFFIKKIPLNIKKLAIVGGIVFLLLNVVSFANWGYDNLKLFTYWYLLSAPLVAGVLIWLWRKNLALRFVAVV
;
A
#
# COMPACT_ATOMS: atom_id res chain seq x y z
N MET A 1 4.52 9.45 -24.10
CA MET A 1 3.57 8.37 -23.72
C MET A 1 4.23 6.98 -23.76
N LEU A 2 4.74 6.52 -24.90
CA LEU A 2 5.31 5.17 -25.03
C LEU A 2 6.46 4.91 -24.02
N ALA A 3 7.38 5.88 -23.85
CA ALA A 3 8.51 5.75 -22.93
C ALA A 3 8.09 5.60 -21.44
N ALA A 4 7.02 6.27 -21.02
CA ALA A 4 6.50 6.17 -19.65
C ALA A 4 5.89 4.78 -19.36
N LEU A 5 5.16 4.21 -20.32
CA LEU A 5 4.66 2.83 -20.22
C LEU A 5 5.81 1.81 -20.27
N THR A 6 6.84 2.09 -21.07
CA THR A 6 8.06 1.28 -21.13
C THR A 6 8.78 1.22 -19.79
N PHE A 7 8.76 2.29 -18.98
CA PHE A 7 9.31 2.27 -17.62
C PHE A 7 8.68 1.17 -16.76
N PHE A 8 7.34 1.15 -16.64
CA PHE A 8 6.64 0.14 -15.84
C PHE A 8 6.74 -1.27 -16.41
N LEU A 9 6.80 -1.42 -17.73
CA LEU A 9 7.07 -2.71 -18.37
C LEU A 9 8.45 -3.24 -17.98
N ILE A 10 9.49 -2.40 -18.01
CA ILE A 10 10.84 -2.78 -17.61
C ILE A 10 10.90 -3.04 -16.11
N SER A 11 10.22 -2.23 -15.28
CA SER A 11 10.04 -2.51 -13.84
C SER A 11 9.49 -3.92 -13.63
N PHE A 12 8.40 -4.27 -14.29
CA PHE A 12 7.82 -5.60 -14.19
C PHE A 12 8.81 -6.71 -14.55
N LEU A 13 9.57 -6.57 -15.64
CA LEU A 13 10.56 -7.56 -16.07
C LEU A 13 11.70 -7.71 -15.07
N VAL A 14 12.28 -6.60 -14.60
CA VAL A 14 13.35 -6.57 -13.59
C VAL A 14 12.87 -7.22 -12.30
N GLY A 15 11.74 -6.77 -11.75
CA GLY A 15 11.24 -7.31 -10.49
C GLY A 15 10.85 -8.78 -10.58
N ARG A 16 10.33 -9.24 -11.72
CA ARG A 16 10.08 -10.67 -11.93
C ARG A 16 11.37 -11.48 -11.88
N LYS A 17 12.47 -10.99 -12.46
CA LYS A 17 13.76 -11.67 -12.37
C LYS A 17 14.28 -11.74 -10.94
N ILE A 18 14.15 -10.66 -10.18
CA ILE A 18 14.50 -10.64 -8.76
C ILE A 18 13.67 -11.66 -7.97
N LEU A 19 12.34 -11.72 -8.16
CA LEU A 19 11.50 -12.70 -7.49
C LEU A 19 11.85 -14.16 -7.85
N LEU A 20 12.24 -14.42 -9.09
CA LEU A 20 12.73 -15.74 -9.52
C LEU A 20 14.06 -16.09 -8.85
N LEU A 21 14.98 -15.14 -8.68
CA LEU A 21 16.24 -15.32 -7.95
C LEU A 21 16.01 -15.67 -6.48
N LEU A 22 14.98 -15.08 -5.87
CA LEU A 22 14.54 -15.38 -4.51
C LEU A 22 13.75 -16.71 -4.42
N GLN A 23 13.51 -17.39 -5.55
CA GLN A 23 12.75 -18.63 -5.65
C GLN A 23 11.32 -18.53 -5.08
N ILE A 24 10.68 -17.39 -5.29
CA ILE A 24 9.34 -17.11 -4.74
C ILE A 24 8.27 -17.50 -5.77
N GLY A 25 7.36 -18.38 -5.35
CA GLY A 25 6.22 -18.83 -6.15
C GLY A 25 4.90 -18.36 -5.55
N PHE A 26 4.48 -17.13 -5.88
CA PHE A 26 3.16 -16.61 -5.55
C PHE A 26 2.09 -17.06 -6.55
N SER A 27 0.81 -16.80 -6.23
CA SER A 27 -0.26 -16.82 -7.24
C SER A 27 0.07 -15.84 -8.37
N ARG A 28 -0.41 -16.10 -9.59
CA ARG A 28 0.00 -15.35 -10.79
C ARG A 28 -0.19 -13.83 -10.66
N ILE A 29 -1.38 -13.39 -10.22
CA ILE A 29 -1.70 -11.97 -10.06
C ILE A 29 -0.81 -11.34 -8.99
N THR A 30 -0.69 -11.99 -7.83
CA THR A 30 0.18 -11.55 -6.74
C THR A 30 1.64 -11.45 -7.18
N GLN A 31 2.11 -12.40 -7.99
CA GLN A 31 3.46 -12.39 -8.55
C GLN A 31 3.67 -11.21 -9.50
N TRP A 32 2.65 -10.85 -10.30
CA TRP A 32 2.75 -9.70 -11.20
C TRP A 32 2.78 -8.37 -10.45
N CYS A 33 1.90 -8.20 -9.47
CA CYS A 33 1.90 -7.01 -8.62
C CYS A 33 3.21 -6.89 -7.83
N ALA A 34 3.70 -7.99 -7.25
CA ALA A 34 4.98 -8.02 -6.55
C ALA A 34 6.15 -7.67 -7.47
N ALA A 35 6.19 -8.23 -8.68
CA ALA A 35 7.22 -7.94 -9.68
C ALA A 35 7.23 -6.46 -10.06
N LEU A 36 6.03 -5.89 -10.29
CA LEU A 36 5.90 -4.48 -10.63
C LEU A 36 6.42 -3.57 -9.52
N VAL A 37 6.05 -3.82 -8.26
CA VAL A 37 6.51 -3.03 -7.10
C VAL A 37 8.02 -3.14 -6.91
N VAL A 38 8.55 -4.37 -6.88
CA VAL A 38 10.01 -4.61 -6.73
C VAL A 38 10.79 -3.86 -7.80
N GLY A 39 10.39 -4.00 -9.07
CA GLY A 39 11.12 -3.35 -10.14
C GLY A 39 10.92 -1.84 -10.20
N THR A 40 9.77 -1.32 -9.78
CA THR A 40 9.53 0.13 -9.70
C THR A 40 10.42 0.74 -8.64
N VAL A 41 10.49 0.12 -7.46
CA VAL A 41 11.40 0.53 -6.38
C VAL A 41 12.85 0.49 -6.83
N ILE A 42 13.31 -0.64 -7.41
CA ILE A 42 14.70 -0.81 -7.85
C ILE A 42 15.08 0.20 -8.95
N LEU A 43 14.24 0.38 -9.97
CA LEU A 43 14.54 1.34 -11.04
C LEU A 43 14.52 2.78 -10.54
N THR A 44 13.59 3.13 -9.67
CA THR A 44 13.54 4.49 -9.09
C THR A 44 14.81 4.77 -8.29
N LEU A 45 15.27 3.82 -7.46
CA LEU A 45 16.54 3.91 -6.73
C LEU A 45 17.76 3.97 -7.65
N ALA A 46 17.81 3.12 -8.68
CA ALA A 46 18.95 3.09 -9.60
C ALA A 46 19.08 4.39 -10.41
N VAL A 47 17.96 4.92 -10.90
CA VAL A 47 17.93 6.21 -11.60
C VAL A 47 18.31 7.34 -10.65
N PHE A 48 17.78 7.34 -9.42
CA PHE A 48 18.15 8.33 -8.41
C PHE A 48 19.65 8.31 -8.09
N ALA A 49 20.22 7.13 -7.84
CA ALA A 49 21.64 6.97 -7.57
C ALA A 49 22.51 7.43 -8.75
N SER A 50 22.10 7.10 -9.99
CA SER A 50 22.83 7.53 -11.19
C SER A 50 22.83 9.05 -11.38
N ALA A 51 21.78 9.73 -10.90
CA ALA A 51 21.59 11.16 -11.08
C ALA A 51 22.55 12.02 -10.23
N PHE A 52 23.29 11.41 -9.29
CA PHE A 52 24.42 12.06 -8.61
C PHE A 52 25.70 12.14 -9.46
N VAL A 53 25.80 11.31 -10.50
CA VAL A 53 27.00 11.21 -11.35
C VAL A 53 26.75 11.76 -12.74
N VAL A 54 25.56 11.51 -13.29
CA VAL A 54 25.17 11.95 -14.64
C VAL A 54 23.87 12.73 -14.54
N PRO A 55 23.77 13.92 -15.16
CA PRO A 55 22.52 14.70 -15.15
C PRO A 55 21.30 13.87 -15.56
N LEU A 56 20.18 14.11 -14.88
CA LEU A 56 18.93 13.44 -15.19
C LEU A 56 18.45 13.86 -16.58
N SER A 57 18.49 12.92 -17.53
CA SER A 57 18.12 13.13 -18.92
C SER A 57 17.47 11.88 -19.48
N LYS A 58 16.78 12.02 -20.61
CA LYS A 58 16.15 10.87 -21.28
C LYS A 58 17.18 9.77 -21.60
N VAL A 59 18.40 10.14 -22.00
CA VAL A 59 19.48 9.21 -22.33
C VAL A 59 20.02 8.51 -21.08
N SER A 60 20.25 9.24 -19.98
CA SER A 60 20.76 8.62 -18.74
C SER A 60 19.72 7.67 -18.13
N ILE A 61 18.44 8.05 -18.10
CA ILE A 61 17.35 7.19 -17.61
C ILE A 61 17.25 5.90 -18.42
N ILE A 62 17.22 5.98 -19.76
CA ILE A 62 17.13 4.79 -20.63
C ILE A 62 18.36 3.90 -20.45
N THR A 63 19.55 4.49 -20.36
CA THR A 63 20.80 3.76 -20.12
C THR A 63 20.73 2.97 -18.80
N VAL A 64 20.30 3.60 -17.71
CA VAL A 64 20.15 2.93 -16.41
C VAL A 64 19.10 1.81 -16.47
N MET A 65 17.96 2.05 -17.11
CA MET A 65 16.93 1.02 -17.30
C MET A 65 17.48 -0.20 -18.06
N LEU A 66 18.29 0.03 -19.10
CA LEU A 66 18.96 -1.05 -19.85
C LEU A 66 20.00 -1.77 -18.98
N LEU A 67 20.86 -1.06 -18.26
CA LEU A 67 21.89 -1.64 -17.39
C LEU A 67 21.28 -2.49 -16.27
N VAL A 68 20.26 -1.99 -15.57
CA VAL A 68 19.56 -2.74 -14.52
C VAL A 68 18.87 -3.98 -15.11
N THR A 69 18.28 -3.85 -16.29
CA THR A 69 17.70 -5.00 -17.00
C THR A 69 18.77 -6.04 -17.28
N VAL A 70 19.86 -5.69 -17.97
CA VAL A 70 20.95 -6.61 -18.30
C VAL A 70 21.51 -7.27 -17.03
N PHE A 71 21.82 -6.48 -15.99
CA PHE A 71 22.34 -6.99 -14.73
C PHE A 71 21.39 -7.98 -14.04
N SER A 72 20.08 -7.69 -14.00
CA SER A 72 19.08 -8.59 -13.43
C SER A 72 19.00 -9.94 -14.16
N PHE A 73 19.27 -9.96 -15.47
CA PHE A 73 19.34 -11.19 -16.26
C PHE A 73 20.67 -11.93 -16.09
N LEU A 74 21.80 -11.22 -15.95
CA LEU A 74 23.11 -11.83 -15.68
C LEU A 74 23.16 -12.54 -14.32
N LEU A 75 22.55 -11.95 -13.29
CA LEU A 75 22.45 -12.57 -11.96
C LEU A 75 21.67 -13.89 -11.97
N ALA A 76 20.69 -14.02 -12.87
CA ALA A 76 19.97 -15.26 -13.10
C ALA A 76 20.84 -16.23 -13.90
N LYS A 77 21.80 -16.90 -13.22
CA LYS A 77 22.74 -17.92 -13.75
C LYS A 77 22.14 -19.03 -14.65
N LYS A 78 20.81 -19.10 -14.82
CA LYS A 78 20.17 -19.81 -15.94
C LYS A 78 19.98 -18.83 -17.10
N SER A 79 20.94 -18.88 -18.02
CA SER A 79 20.98 -18.22 -19.33
C SER A 79 19.72 -18.47 -20.16
N ILE A 80 18.62 -17.81 -19.82
CA ILE A 80 17.59 -17.51 -20.83
C ILE A 80 18.07 -16.24 -21.51
N ALA A 81 18.93 -16.42 -22.51
CA ALA A 81 19.16 -15.37 -23.51
C ALA A 81 17.77 -14.85 -23.93
N ILE A 82 17.56 -13.54 -23.84
CA ILE A 82 16.32 -12.91 -24.28
C ILE A 82 16.28 -13.09 -25.79
N ARG A 83 15.73 -14.20 -26.27
CA ARG A 83 15.36 -14.30 -27.68
C ARG A 83 14.07 -13.48 -27.79
N PRO A 84 13.92 -12.57 -28.76
CA PRO A 84 12.65 -11.88 -29.01
C PRO A 84 11.46 -12.87 -29.09
N ARG A 85 11.73 -14.07 -29.63
CA ARG A 85 10.80 -15.21 -29.65
C ARG A 85 10.37 -15.70 -28.25
N SER A 86 11.23 -15.65 -27.22
CA SER A 86 10.86 -16.01 -25.85
C SER A 86 10.02 -14.95 -25.15
N LEU A 87 10.24 -13.66 -25.45
CA LEU A 87 9.38 -12.58 -24.94
C LEU A 87 7.99 -12.66 -25.58
N LEU A 88 7.92 -12.82 -26.90
CA LEU A 88 6.64 -12.98 -27.60
C LEU A 88 5.88 -14.22 -27.14
N LYS A 89 6.56 -15.36 -26.94
CA LYS A 89 5.96 -16.57 -26.35
C LYS A 89 5.45 -16.29 -24.93
N PHE A 90 6.20 -15.56 -24.11
CA PHE A 90 5.78 -15.21 -22.76
C PHE A 90 4.52 -14.31 -22.77
N VAL A 91 4.48 -13.29 -23.62
CA VAL A 91 3.32 -12.40 -23.77
C VAL A 91 2.10 -13.20 -24.23
N LYS A 92 2.24 -14.04 -25.27
CA LYS A 92 1.16 -14.90 -25.76
C LYS A 92 0.66 -15.87 -24.67
N GLN A 93 1.57 -16.50 -23.93
CA GLN A 93 1.21 -17.42 -22.86
C GLN A 93 0.49 -16.68 -21.73
N THR A 94 0.98 -15.50 -21.35
CA THR A 94 0.37 -14.64 -20.33
C THR A 94 -1.03 -14.19 -20.75
N ALA A 95 -1.22 -13.78 -22.00
CA ALA A 95 -2.55 -13.44 -22.52
C ALA A 95 -3.51 -14.65 -22.48
N LYS A 96 -3.06 -15.83 -22.92
CA LYS A 96 -3.85 -17.08 -22.87
C LYS A 96 -4.25 -17.42 -21.43
N ASP A 97 -3.29 -17.30 -20.51
CA ASP A 97 -3.47 -17.56 -19.09
C ASP A 97 -4.43 -16.57 -18.42
N SER A 98 -4.36 -15.28 -18.77
CA SER A 98 -5.31 -14.27 -18.31
C SER A 98 -6.72 -14.58 -18.80
N ILE A 99 -6.89 -14.90 -20.08
CA ILE A 99 -8.19 -15.28 -20.64
C ILE A 99 -8.76 -16.50 -19.91
N ALA A 100 -7.94 -17.51 -19.65
CA ALA A 100 -8.35 -18.69 -18.88
C ALA A 100 -8.78 -18.31 -17.45
N PHE A 101 -8.01 -17.45 -16.77
CA PHE A 101 -8.36 -16.94 -15.44
C PHE A 101 -9.74 -16.27 -15.42
N TRP A 102 -10.03 -15.38 -16.37
CA TRP A 102 -11.33 -14.69 -16.44
C TRP A 102 -12.49 -15.63 -16.80
N ARG A 103 -12.25 -16.63 -17.66
CA ARG A 103 -13.26 -17.63 -18.06
C ARG A 103 -13.70 -18.54 -16.92
N GLN A 104 -12.79 -18.84 -15.99
CA GLN A 104 -13.06 -19.69 -14.82
C GLN A 104 -13.86 -19.00 -13.71
N ARG A 105 -14.08 -17.68 -13.79
CA ARG A 105 -14.82 -16.92 -12.78
C ARG A 105 -16.32 -16.85 -13.10
N SER A 106 -17.12 -16.75 -12.06
CA SER A 106 -18.54 -16.41 -12.20
C SER A 106 -18.72 -15.00 -12.76
N PHE A 107 -19.91 -14.69 -13.29
CA PHE A 107 -20.23 -13.34 -13.78
C PHE A 107 -20.01 -12.26 -12.71
N PHE A 108 -20.47 -12.50 -11.48
CA PHE A 108 -20.33 -11.55 -10.37
C PHE A 108 -18.88 -11.35 -9.93
N GLU A 109 -18.07 -12.40 -9.87
CA GLU A 109 -16.63 -12.27 -9.59
C GLU A 109 -15.93 -11.42 -10.65
N ARG A 110 -16.27 -11.62 -11.94
CA ARG A 110 -15.70 -10.79 -13.01
C ARG A 110 -16.10 -9.33 -12.84
N LEU A 111 -17.37 -9.06 -12.55
CA LEU A 111 -17.87 -7.70 -12.34
C LEU A 111 -17.10 -7.01 -11.21
N ILE A 112 -16.95 -7.66 -10.05
CA ILE A 112 -16.23 -7.09 -8.90
C ILE A 112 -14.76 -6.82 -9.25
N LEU A 113 -14.07 -7.78 -9.90
CA LEU A 113 -12.67 -7.58 -10.30
C LEU A 113 -12.51 -6.46 -11.33
N LEU A 114 -13.44 -6.33 -12.28
CA LEU A 114 -13.44 -5.23 -13.23
C LEU A 114 -13.69 -3.90 -12.52
N THR A 115 -14.62 -3.83 -11.56
CA THR A 115 -14.85 -2.64 -10.74
C THR A 115 -13.57 -2.23 -10.01
N LEU A 116 -12.87 -3.17 -9.38
CA LEU A 116 -11.60 -2.89 -8.69
C LEU A 116 -10.48 -2.40 -9.64
N ILE A 117 -10.54 -2.75 -10.92
CA ILE A 117 -9.59 -2.25 -11.93
C ILE A 117 -10.00 -0.85 -12.43
N ILE A 118 -11.28 -0.66 -12.70
CA ILE A 118 -11.83 0.59 -13.24
C ILE A 118 -11.76 1.71 -12.18
N LEU A 119 -11.97 1.36 -10.91
CA LEU A 119 -12.08 2.32 -9.81
C LEU A 119 -10.83 3.23 -9.67
N PRO A 120 -9.58 2.73 -9.60
CA PRO A 120 -8.40 3.60 -9.61
C PRO A 120 -8.25 4.41 -10.90
N ILE A 121 -8.60 3.85 -12.06
CA ILE A 121 -8.53 4.56 -13.35
C ILE A 121 -9.49 5.75 -13.35
N TRP A 122 -10.72 5.55 -12.88
CA TRP A 122 -11.74 6.59 -12.75
C TRP A 122 -11.37 7.65 -11.71
N LEU A 123 -10.76 7.24 -10.59
CA LEU A 123 -10.31 8.13 -9.52
C LEU A 123 -9.19 9.04 -10.01
N PHE A 124 -8.06 8.47 -10.43
CA PHE A 124 -6.90 9.27 -10.85
C PHE A 124 -7.12 9.95 -12.20
N GLY A 125 -7.92 9.38 -13.10
CA GLY A 125 -8.25 9.99 -14.39
C GLY A 125 -8.95 11.34 -14.29
N ARG A 126 -9.49 11.68 -13.11
CA ARG A 126 -10.11 12.97 -12.81
C ARG A 126 -9.34 13.78 -11.76
N ALA A 127 -8.18 13.30 -11.30
CA ALA A 127 -7.40 14.01 -10.28
C ALA A 127 -6.85 15.34 -10.78
N LEU A 128 -6.33 15.36 -12.01
CA LEU A 128 -5.83 16.57 -12.67
C LEU A 128 -6.39 16.67 -14.09
N ILE A 129 -6.98 17.83 -14.39
CA ILE A 129 -7.56 18.15 -15.69
C ILE A 129 -6.78 19.32 -16.28
N TRP A 130 -6.35 19.17 -17.52
CA TRP A 130 -5.70 20.24 -18.26
C TRP A 130 -6.77 21.06 -18.98
N GLU A 131 -6.82 22.36 -18.71
CA GLU A 131 -7.78 23.26 -19.33
C GLU A 131 -7.25 23.80 -20.66
N THR A 132 -8.18 24.21 -21.54
CA THR A 132 -7.85 24.64 -22.90
C THR A 132 -7.07 25.97 -22.95
N ASP A 133 -7.17 26.77 -21.91
CA ASP A 133 -6.45 28.03 -21.71
C ASP A 133 -5.04 27.84 -21.11
N GLY A 134 -4.63 26.59 -20.84
CA GLY A 134 -3.34 26.26 -20.23
C GLY A 134 -3.38 26.14 -18.70
N GLY A 135 -4.56 26.31 -18.09
CA GLY A 135 -4.77 26.06 -16.67
C GLY A 135 -4.67 24.58 -16.28
N LEU A 136 -4.38 24.32 -15.00
CA LEU A 136 -4.42 22.99 -14.41
C LEU A 136 -5.46 22.96 -13.29
N LEU A 137 -6.57 22.27 -13.53
CA LEU A 137 -7.65 22.10 -12.57
C LEU A 137 -7.42 20.83 -11.75
N ALA A 138 -7.50 20.95 -10.43
CA ALA A 138 -7.57 19.80 -9.53
C ALA A 138 -9.03 19.32 -9.45
N GLY A 139 -9.27 18.04 -9.72
CA GLY A 139 -10.64 17.48 -9.70
C GLY A 139 -11.11 17.02 -8.33
N ASP A 140 -10.32 17.24 -7.28
CA ASP A 140 -10.69 17.01 -5.88
C ASP A 140 -9.97 18.02 -4.98
N ARG A 141 -10.61 18.44 -3.87
CA ARG A 141 -10.02 19.44 -2.96
C ARG A 141 -8.71 18.96 -2.33
N LEU A 142 -8.57 17.66 -2.05
CA LEU A 142 -7.36 17.12 -1.42
C LEU A 142 -6.21 17.08 -2.42
N VAL A 143 -6.51 16.85 -3.70
CA VAL A 143 -5.52 17.02 -4.77
C VAL A 143 -5.11 18.49 -4.87
N TRP A 144 -6.07 19.42 -4.80
CA TRP A 144 -5.78 20.86 -4.81
C TRP A 144 -4.87 21.29 -3.66
N VAL A 145 -5.08 20.76 -2.44
CA VAL A 145 -4.26 21.08 -1.27
C VAL A 145 -2.88 20.40 -1.31
N ASP A 146 -2.82 19.12 -1.66
CA ASP A 146 -1.62 18.30 -1.46
C ASP A 146 -0.69 18.27 -2.68
N TRP A 147 -1.24 18.21 -3.90
CA TRP A 147 -0.42 18.01 -5.10
C TRP A 147 0.44 19.20 -5.53
N PRO A 148 0.17 20.48 -5.21
CA PRO A 148 1.10 21.57 -5.55
C PRO A 148 2.51 21.34 -5.01
N ILE A 149 2.64 20.80 -3.79
CA ILE A 149 3.94 20.47 -3.17
C ILE A 149 4.63 19.35 -3.96
N HIS A 150 3.88 18.30 -4.32
CA HIS A 150 4.36 17.18 -5.12
C HIS A 150 4.76 17.57 -6.55
N MET A 151 4.00 18.47 -7.16
CA MET A 151 4.27 19.01 -8.49
C MET A 151 5.58 19.79 -8.50
N ALA A 152 5.79 20.69 -7.53
CA ALA A 152 7.03 21.45 -7.40
C ALA A 152 8.25 20.54 -7.21
N MET A 153 8.16 19.51 -6.37
CA MET A 153 9.23 18.52 -6.20
C MET A 153 9.54 17.78 -7.50
N ALA A 154 8.52 17.23 -8.17
CA ALA A 154 8.70 16.50 -9.42
C ALA A 154 9.31 17.37 -10.54
N THR A 155 8.87 18.64 -10.67
CA THR A 155 9.43 19.57 -11.66
C THR A 155 10.84 20.03 -11.30
N SER A 156 11.16 20.16 -10.01
CA SER A 156 12.53 20.49 -9.57
C SER A 156 13.53 19.43 -10.04
N PHE A 157 13.15 18.16 -10.00
CA PHE A 157 13.98 17.07 -10.53
C PHE A 157 14.02 17.07 -12.06
N ALA A 158 12.85 17.20 -12.70
CA ALA A 158 12.75 17.06 -14.16
C ALA A 158 13.40 18.21 -14.94
N TYR A 159 13.29 19.44 -14.42
CA TYR A 159 13.68 20.66 -15.14
C TYR A 159 14.67 21.53 -14.37
N GLY A 160 14.70 21.42 -13.04
CA GLY A 160 15.54 22.25 -12.17
C GLY A 160 16.93 21.69 -11.86
N GLY A 161 17.27 20.49 -12.32
CA GLY A 161 18.57 19.86 -12.04
C GLY A 161 18.81 19.63 -10.54
N ASN A 162 17.76 19.36 -9.76
CA ASN A 162 17.79 19.29 -8.30
C ASN A 162 18.48 18.02 -7.74
N MET A 163 19.78 17.88 -8.00
CA MET A 163 20.64 16.79 -7.52
C MET A 163 21.97 17.40 -7.01
N PRO A 164 22.31 17.29 -5.71
CA PRO A 164 21.58 16.61 -4.65
C PRO A 164 20.23 17.27 -4.33
N PRO A 165 19.23 16.53 -3.81
CA PRO A 165 17.89 17.06 -3.57
C PRO A 165 17.85 18.18 -2.52
N GLN A 166 17.44 19.37 -2.96
CA GLN A 166 17.09 20.51 -2.11
C GLN A 166 15.58 20.71 -2.07
N ASN A 167 15.10 21.31 -0.99
CA ASN A 167 13.70 21.66 -0.84
C ASN A 167 13.34 22.77 -1.84
N PRO A 168 12.40 22.55 -2.77
CA PRO A 168 12.07 23.53 -3.80
C PRO A 168 11.37 24.80 -3.25
N PHE A 169 10.91 24.78 -2.00
CA PHE A 169 10.27 25.91 -1.33
C PHE A 169 11.21 26.69 -0.40
N PHE A 170 12.32 26.08 0.01
CA PHE A 170 13.26 26.65 0.98
C PHE A 170 14.68 26.46 0.48
N ALA A 171 15.18 27.46 -0.26
CA ALA A 171 16.53 27.45 -0.84
C ALA A 171 17.60 27.13 0.22
N GLY A 172 18.59 26.31 -0.15
CA GLY A 172 19.68 25.91 0.75
C GLY A 172 19.30 24.83 1.78
N ASN A 173 18.05 24.41 1.87
CA ASN A 173 17.63 23.34 2.79
C ASN A 173 17.55 21.99 2.06
N THR A 174 17.99 20.93 2.72
CA THR A 174 17.88 19.55 2.21
C THR A 174 16.41 19.14 2.08
N LEU A 175 16.06 18.43 1.00
CA LEU A 175 14.73 17.84 0.87
C LEU A 175 14.60 16.63 1.80
N THR A 176 13.83 16.79 2.87
CA THR A 176 13.66 15.74 3.88
C THR A 176 12.37 14.93 3.71
N TYR A 177 11.35 15.47 3.02
CA TYR A 177 10.07 14.80 2.77
C TYR A 177 10.26 13.51 1.94
N PRO A 178 9.48 12.43 2.12
CA PRO A 178 9.55 11.23 1.27
C PRO A 178 9.27 11.52 -0.21
N PHE A 179 10.32 11.81 -0.97
CA PHE A 179 10.20 12.41 -2.31
C PHE A 179 10.25 11.40 -3.46
N PHE A 180 10.37 10.09 -3.22
CA PHE A 180 10.56 9.12 -4.31
C PHE A 180 9.32 8.97 -5.22
N ALA A 181 8.13 9.23 -4.71
CA ALA A 181 6.93 9.30 -5.54
C ALA A 181 6.99 10.45 -6.56
N ASP A 182 7.55 11.58 -6.13
CA ASP A 182 7.71 12.77 -6.95
C ASP A 182 8.91 12.65 -7.88
N PHE A 183 9.99 12.04 -7.42
CA PHE A 183 11.14 11.68 -8.25
C PHE A 183 10.73 10.76 -9.39
N LEU A 184 9.92 9.71 -9.13
CA LEU A 184 9.37 8.86 -10.20
C LEU A 184 8.57 9.70 -11.21
N SER A 185 7.77 10.65 -10.73
CA SER A 185 7.00 11.54 -11.62
C SER A 185 7.91 12.42 -12.46
N GLY A 186 8.98 12.96 -11.86
CA GLY A 186 10.03 13.70 -12.55
C GLY A 186 10.71 12.86 -13.64
N VAL A 187 11.04 11.59 -13.35
CA VAL A 187 11.54 10.63 -14.34
C VAL A 187 10.57 10.46 -15.49
N LEU A 188 9.26 10.33 -15.22
CA LEU A 188 8.25 10.22 -16.26
C LEU A 188 8.11 11.50 -17.10
N LEU A 189 8.25 12.68 -16.49
CA LEU A 189 8.29 13.98 -17.20
C LEU A 189 9.50 14.03 -18.16
N VAL A 190 10.70 13.69 -17.68
CA VAL A 190 11.93 13.65 -18.51
C VAL A 190 11.82 12.63 -19.66
N LEU A 191 11.10 11.52 -19.45
CA LEU A 191 10.80 10.55 -20.51
C LEU A 191 9.74 11.04 -21.52
N GLY A 192 9.18 12.25 -21.36
CA GLY A 192 8.19 12.84 -22.24
C GLY A 192 6.75 12.37 -21.97
N SER A 193 6.42 12.08 -20.71
CA SER A 193 5.03 11.99 -20.28
C SER A 193 4.42 13.40 -20.25
N GLY A 194 3.13 13.51 -20.61
CA GLY A 194 2.40 14.76 -20.36
C GLY A 194 2.28 15.00 -18.86
N PHE A 195 2.17 16.27 -18.47
CA PHE A 195 2.24 16.70 -17.08
C PHE A 195 1.29 15.92 -16.16
N ALA A 196 -0.03 16.04 -16.33
CA ALA A 196 -1.03 15.32 -15.52
C ALA A 196 -0.78 13.78 -15.51
N ARG A 197 -0.41 13.21 -16.66
CA ARG A 197 -0.16 11.76 -16.78
C ARG A 197 1.04 11.27 -15.97
N ALA A 198 2.07 12.11 -15.78
CA ALA A 198 3.22 11.78 -14.95
C ALA A 198 2.82 11.57 -13.47
N PHE A 199 1.70 12.16 -13.03
CA PHE A 199 1.17 12.00 -11.69
C PHE A 199 0.12 10.89 -11.59
N ILE A 200 -0.79 10.83 -12.56
CA ILE A 200 -1.90 9.88 -12.64
C ILE A 200 -1.42 8.43 -12.82
N LEU A 201 -0.45 8.19 -13.71
CA LEU A 201 -0.04 6.84 -14.07
C LEU A 201 0.60 6.07 -12.90
N PRO A 202 1.56 6.63 -12.13
CA PRO A 202 2.04 6.00 -10.90
C PRO A 202 0.91 5.70 -9.92
N GLY A 203 -0.06 6.62 -9.77
CA GLY A 203 -1.21 6.47 -8.87
C GLY A 203 -2.03 5.23 -9.18
N ILE A 204 -2.43 5.08 -10.45
CA ILE A 204 -3.17 3.91 -10.94
C ILE A 204 -2.35 2.63 -10.74
N VAL A 205 -1.09 2.63 -11.18
CA VAL A 205 -0.24 1.44 -11.17
C VAL A 205 0.01 0.93 -9.74
N LEU A 206 0.36 1.82 -8.82
CA LEU A 206 0.67 1.45 -7.43
C LEU A 206 -0.60 1.05 -6.66
N THR A 207 -1.73 1.69 -6.92
CA THR A 207 -3.02 1.30 -6.31
C THR A 207 -3.45 -0.10 -6.75
N LEU A 208 -3.37 -0.40 -8.05
CA LEU A 208 -3.68 -1.75 -8.55
C LEU A 208 -2.69 -2.80 -8.03
N ALA A 209 -1.41 -2.44 -7.90
CA ALA A 209 -0.42 -3.31 -7.29
C ALA A 209 -0.74 -3.58 -5.81
N PHE A 210 -1.10 -2.55 -5.04
CA PHE A 210 -1.58 -2.69 -3.67
C PHE A 210 -2.80 -3.61 -3.59
N PHE A 211 -3.82 -3.43 -4.44
CA PHE A 211 -5.02 -4.29 -4.43
C PHE A 211 -4.66 -5.77 -4.63
N GLY A 212 -3.83 -6.07 -5.64
CA GLY A 212 -3.41 -7.44 -5.92
C GLY A 212 -2.50 -8.05 -4.84
N LEU A 213 -1.66 -7.23 -4.20
CA LEU A 213 -0.80 -7.65 -3.08
C LEU A 213 -1.61 -7.89 -1.80
N PHE A 214 -2.55 -7.01 -1.47
CA PHE A 214 -3.42 -7.13 -0.31
C PHE A 214 -4.30 -8.39 -0.40
N ILE A 215 -5.00 -8.55 -1.54
CA ILE A 215 -5.81 -9.75 -1.80
C ILE A 215 -4.91 -11.00 -1.77
N GLY A 216 -3.75 -10.94 -2.43
CA GLY A 216 -2.78 -12.04 -2.46
C GLY A 216 -2.27 -12.44 -1.08
N PHE A 217 -1.97 -11.45 -0.24
CA PHE A 217 -1.55 -11.64 1.14
C PHE A 217 -2.59 -12.41 1.96
N ILE A 218 -3.86 -12.00 1.86
CA ILE A 218 -4.95 -12.65 2.60
C ILE A 218 -5.16 -14.08 2.10
N VAL A 219 -5.14 -14.30 0.78
CA VAL A 219 -5.27 -15.63 0.19
C VAL A 219 -4.14 -16.55 0.67
N GLU A 220 -2.89 -16.08 0.67
CA GLU A 220 -1.76 -16.88 1.16
C GLU A 220 -1.83 -17.12 2.67
N LEU A 221 -2.35 -16.16 3.44
CA LEU A 221 -2.51 -16.28 4.89
C LEU A 221 -3.57 -17.33 5.28
N ILE A 222 -4.64 -17.44 4.49
CA ILE A 222 -5.74 -18.42 4.69
C ILE A 222 -5.35 -19.80 4.17
N ASP A 223 -4.78 -19.89 2.98
CA ASP A 223 -4.52 -21.15 2.27
C ASP A 223 -3.07 -21.65 2.45
N ARG A 224 -2.35 -21.16 3.48
CA ARG A 224 -0.94 -21.48 3.74
C ARG A 224 -0.67 -22.98 3.81
N ASP A 225 -1.59 -23.74 4.39
CA ASP A 225 -1.42 -25.18 4.66
C ASP A 225 -2.07 -26.08 3.59
N LYS A 226 -2.64 -25.50 2.52
CA LYS A 226 -3.27 -26.28 1.46
C LYS A 226 -2.26 -26.68 0.38
N SER A 227 -2.16 -27.98 0.11
CA SER A 227 -1.31 -28.55 -0.95
C SER A 227 -1.78 -28.15 -2.35
N ASP A 228 -3.09 -27.96 -2.55
CA ASP A 228 -3.68 -27.54 -3.82
C ASP A 228 -3.79 -26.01 -3.92
N LYS A 229 -2.99 -25.43 -4.81
CA LYS A 229 -2.99 -23.99 -5.12
C LYS A 229 -3.93 -23.61 -6.27
N THR A 230 -4.58 -24.58 -6.91
CA THR A 230 -5.37 -24.34 -8.15
C THR A 230 -6.79 -23.87 -7.88
N ASN A 231 -7.37 -24.18 -6.71
CA ASN A 231 -8.76 -23.85 -6.37
C ASN A 231 -8.91 -22.83 -5.23
N ARG A 232 -7.98 -21.86 -5.14
CA ARG A 232 -8.01 -20.82 -4.10
C ARG A 232 -9.12 -19.79 -4.37
N THR A 233 -9.87 -19.44 -3.32
CA THR A 233 -10.91 -18.40 -3.41
C THR A 233 -10.33 -17.03 -3.06
N TYR A 234 -10.59 -16.05 -3.93
CA TYR A 234 -10.19 -14.65 -3.71
C TYR A 234 -11.21 -13.85 -2.91
N ALA A 235 -12.42 -14.40 -2.69
CA ALA A 235 -13.55 -13.68 -2.11
C ALA A 235 -13.25 -13.07 -0.72
N PRO A 236 -12.58 -13.75 0.22
CA PRO A 236 -12.24 -13.13 1.51
C PRO A 236 -11.30 -11.93 1.38
N GLY A 237 -10.31 -12.02 0.49
CA GLY A 237 -9.37 -10.93 0.23
C GLY A 237 -10.04 -9.75 -0.47
N VAL A 238 -10.91 -10.03 -1.44
CA VAL A 238 -11.71 -9.01 -2.14
C VAL A 238 -12.66 -8.30 -1.18
N LEU A 239 -13.38 -9.05 -0.34
CA LEU A 239 -14.29 -8.45 0.65
C LEU A 239 -13.52 -7.59 1.66
N ALA A 240 -12.38 -8.07 2.18
CA ALA A 240 -11.53 -7.28 3.06
C ALA A 240 -11.02 -6.00 2.38
N LEU A 241 -10.69 -6.05 1.08
CA LEU A 241 -10.27 -4.88 0.33
C LEU A 241 -11.41 -3.88 0.20
N VAL A 242 -12.61 -4.34 -0.18
CA VAL A 242 -13.81 -3.48 -0.28
C VAL A 242 -14.11 -2.80 1.06
N LEU A 243 -14.08 -3.54 2.18
CA LEU A 243 -14.25 -2.97 3.51
C LEU A 243 -13.18 -1.90 3.83
N SER A 244 -11.96 -2.10 3.37
CA SER A 244 -10.86 -1.16 3.60
C SER A 244 -10.99 0.10 2.74
N LEU A 245 -11.41 -0.03 1.48
CA LEU A 245 -11.61 1.10 0.56
C LEU A 245 -12.75 2.01 0.99
N PHE A 246 -13.83 1.41 1.49
CA PHE A 246 -15.05 2.12 1.84
C PHE A 246 -15.29 2.12 3.35
N TRP A 247 -14.22 2.27 4.14
CA TRP A 247 -14.40 2.46 5.57
C TRP A 247 -15.11 3.78 5.86
N GLY A 248 -15.77 3.84 7.00
CA GLY A 248 -16.44 5.04 7.48
C GLY A 248 -17.11 4.81 8.83
N GLY A 249 -17.46 5.91 9.47
CA GLY A 249 -18.20 5.92 10.73
C GLY A 249 -19.70 6.04 10.54
N LEU A 250 -20.39 6.41 11.61
CA LEU A 250 -21.84 6.68 11.65
C LEU A 250 -22.23 8.04 11.05
N GLY A 251 -21.32 8.71 10.33
CA GLY A 251 -21.58 9.99 9.69
C GLY A 251 -22.72 9.94 8.67
N TRP A 252 -22.96 8.77 8.07
CA TRP A 252 -24.06 8.54 7.14
C TRP A 252 -25.45 8.83 7.75
N ILE A 253 -25.60 8.81 9.08
CA ILE A 253 -26.87 9.16 9.74
C ILE A 253 -27.22 10.63 9.44
N TYR A 254 -26.25 11.52 9.55
CA TYR A 254 -26.42 12.95 9.24
C TYR A 254 -26.58 13.18 7.73
N TRP A 255 -25.97 12.34 6.90
CA TRP A 255 -26.22 12.36 5.46
C TRP A 255 -27.66 11.98 5.12
N ILE A 256 -28.20 10.92 5.74
CA ILE A 256 -29.61 10.53 5.56
C ILE A 256 -30.54 11.65 6.02
N GLU A 257 -30.28 12.25 7.18
CA GLU A 257 -31.05 13.40 7.68
C GLU A 257 -31.08 14.53 6.65
N HIS A 258 -29.92 14.85 6.06
CA HIS A 258 -29.81 15.84 5.00
C HIS A 258 -30.63 15.45 3.76
N VAL A 259 -30.46 14.23 3.24
CA VAL A 259 -31.15 13.76 2.04
C VAL A 259 -32.66 13.77 2.23
N ILE A 260 -33.16 13.36 3.40
CA ILE A 260 -34.59 13.38 3.75
C ILE A 260 -35.11 14.82 3.79
N LYS A 261 -34.31 15.77 4.27
CA LYS A 261 -34.68 17.18 4.36
C LYS A 261 -34.74 17.85 2.98
N GLU A 262 -33.70 17.67 2.16
CA GLU A 262 -33.59 18.33 0.85
C GLU A 262 -34.45 17.66 -0.23
N LYS A 263 -34.65 16.33 -0.15
CA LYS A 263 -35.47 15.55 -1.10
C LYS A 263 -35.05 15.72 -2.57
N THR A 264 -33.77 16.01 -2.83
CA THR A 264 -33.23 16.15 -4.20
C THR A 264 -32.22 15.05 -4.50
N LEU A 265 -32.15 14.63 -5.78
CA LEU A 265 -31.09 13.74 -6.24
C LEU A 265 -29.69 14.37 -6.08
N ALA A 266 -29.61 15.71 -6.16
CA ALA A 266 -28.37 16.44 -5.93
C ALA A 266 -27.83 16.22 -4.51
N SER A 267 -28.69 16.21 -3.48
CA SER A 267 -28.27 15.94 -2.10
C SER A 267 -27.66 14.54 -1.87
N VAL A 268 -28.03 13.58 -2.73
CA VAL A 268 -27.47 12.21 -2.73
C VAL A 268 -26.14 12.16 -3.47
N LEU A 269 -26.04 12.79 -4.64
CA LEU A 269 -24.88 12.68 -5.53
C LEU A 269 -23.74 13.66 -5.20
N PHE A 270 -24.08 14.81 -4.61
CA PHE A 270 -23.18 15.92 -4.31
C PHE A 270 -23.42 16.41 -2.88
N PRO A 271 -23.09 15.59 -1.86
CA PRO A 271 -23.26 16.00 -0.47
C PRO A 271 -22.45 17.27 -0.17
N PRO A 272 -23.01 18.30 0.48
CA PRO A 272 -22.30 19.54 0.74
C PRO A 272 -21.31 19.45 1.91
N GLN A 273 -21.32 18.33 2.64
CA GLN A 273 -20.44 18.05 3.77
C GLN A 273 -19.80 16.68 3.62
N GLU A 274 -18.55 16.57 4.06
CA GLU A 274 -17.87 15.29 4.22
C GLU A 274 -18.27 14.66 5.56
N TYR A 275 -19.26 13.78 5.52
CA TYR A 275 -19.84 13.19 6.73
C TYR A 275 -18.89 12.25 7.50
N SER A 276 -17.83 11.75 6.85
CA SER A 276 -16.76 10.99 7.52
C SER A 276 -15.67 11.87 8.14
N PHE A 277 -15.65 13.16 7.82
CA PHE A 277 -14.64 14.13 8.28
C PHE A 277 -15.33 15.45 8.66
N TRP A 278 -15.94 15.45 9.85
CA TRP A 278 -16.68 16.57 10.41
C TRP A 278 -16.30 16.75 11.87
N GLY A 279 -15.23 17.51 12.10
CA GLY A 279 -14.60 17.68 13.41
C GLY A 279 -15.53 18.22 14.49
N GLU A 280 -16.44 19.13 14.14
CA GLU A 280 -17.45 19.68 15.07
C GLU A 280 -18.41 18.62 15.64
N LYS A 281 -18.68 17.57 14.85
CA LYS A 281 -19.46 16.40 15.29
C LYS A 281 -18.56 15.26 15.79
N GLY A 282 -17.26 15.48 15.81
CA GLY A 282 -16.21 14.55 16.23
C GLY A 282 -16.00 13.37 15.27
N PHE A 283 -16.32 13.54 13.98
CA PHE A 283 -15.93 12.58 12.94
C PHE A 283 -14.57 12.96 12.38
N TRP A 284 -13.63 12.04 12.50
CA TRP A 284 -12.23 12.20 12.08
C TRP A 284 -11.74 11.02 11.22
N PHE A 285 -12.48 9.93 11.13
CA PHE A 285 -12.07 8.75 10.37
C PHE A 285 -12.49 8.85 8.90
N PHE A 286 -11.74 9.68 8.17
CA PHE A 286 -12.01 10.04 6.78
C PHE A 286 -11.83 8.84 5.85
N SER A 287 -12.68 8.71 4.81
CA SER A 287 -12.67 7.62 3.83
C SER A 287 -11.31 7.40 3.16
N PHE A 288 -10.76 6.20 3.35
CA PHE A 288 -9.46 5.76 2.81
C PHE A 288 -9.25 6.09 1.34
N PHE A 289 -10.30 5.89 0.54
CA PHE A 289 -10.20 6.01 -0.91
C PHE A 289 -9.95 7.45 -1.37
N PHE A 290 -10.51 8.43 -0.65
CA PHE A 290 -10.31 9.86 -0.95
C PHE A 290 -9.21 10.48 -0.12
N SER A 291 -9.01 10.07 1.13
CA SER A 291 -8.00 10.66 2.01
C SER A 291 -6.58 10.17 1.72
N GLU A 292 -6.40 8.87 1.48
CA GLU A 292 -5.08 8.23 1.44
C GLU A 292 -4.71 7.77 0.03
N ILE A 293 -5.63 7.14 -0.70
CA ILE A 293 -5.33 6.62 -2.04
C ILE A 293 -5.16 7.76 -3.05
N LEU A 294 -6.07 8.74 -3.08
CA LEU A 294 -6.06 9.78 -4.10
C LEU A 294 -4.92 10.82 -3.92
N PRO A 295 -4.86 11.60 -2.81
CA PRO A 295 -3.91 12.68 -2.69
C PRO A 295 -2.51 12.18 -2.30
N GLN A 296 -2.40 11.25 -1.34
CA GLN A 296 -1.11 10.91 -0.71
C GLN A 296 -0.25 9.97 -1.54
N ARG A 297 0.59 10.56 -2.40
CA ARG A 297 1.38 9.83 -3.40
C ARG A 297 2.41 8.88 -2.78
N ALA A 298 3.08 9.31 -1.71
CA ALA A 298 4.00 8.50 -0.94
C ALA A 298 3.31 7.26 -0.34
N PHE A 299 2.06 7.43 0.10
CA PHE A 299 1.27 6.38 0.74
C PHE A 299 1.03 5.17 -0.18
N LEU A 300 0.86 5.40 -1.48
CA LEU A 300 0.69 4.33 -2.48
C LEU A 300 1.90 3.41 -2.60
N PHE A 301 3.10 3.98 -2.56
CA PHE A 301 4.33 3.17 -2.44
C PHE A 301 4.37 2.46 -1.10
N GLY A 302 4.06 3.17 -0.01
CA GLY A 302 4.03 2.62 1.34
C GLY A 302 3.16 1.37 1.47
N LEU A 303 1.90 1.44 1.02
CA LEU A 303 0.95 0.33 1.02
C LEU A 303 1.45 -0.87 0.19
N ALA A 304 1.92 -0.60 -1.02
CA ALA A 304 2.38 -1.64 -1.93
C ALA A 304 3.65 -2.34 -1.39
N ILE A 305 4.62 -1.58 -0.87
CA ILE A 305 5.84 -2.12 -0.26
C ILE A 305 5.50 -2.88 1.03
N PHE A 306 4.60 -2.37 1.86
CA PHE A 306 4.18 -3.01 3.09
C PHE A 306 3.61 -4.42 2.84
N PHE A 307 2.60 -4.54 1.98
CA PHE A 307 1.99 -5.86 1.69
C PHE A 307 2.92 -6.77 0.90
N LEU A 308 3.82 -6.23 0.07
CA LEU A 308 4.91 -6.99 -0.51
C LEU A 308 5.79 -7.59 0.60
N ILE A 309 6.24 -6.81 1.57
CA ILE A 309 7.06 -7.30 2.69
C ILE A 309 6.28 -8.37 3.47
N CYS A 310 5.02 -8.14 3.82
CA CYS A 310 4.20 -9.14 4.50
C CYS A 310 4.14 -10.48 3.72
N LEU A 311 3.96 -10.43 2.40
CA LEU A 311 3.97 -11.62 1.53
C LEU A 311 5.33 -12.32 1.48
N LEU A 312 6.42 -11.55 1.43
CA LEU A 312 7.78 -12.09 1.47
C LEU A 312 8.05 -12.79 2.81
N LEU A 313 7.67 -12.15 3.93
CA LEU A 313 7.79 -12.74 5.27
C LEU A 313 6.98 -14.04 5.40
N LEU A 314 5.76 -14.09 4.85
CA LEU A 314 4.96 -15.33 4.82
C LEU A 314 5.61 -16.44 3.99
N SER A 315 6.33 -16.07 2.93
CA SER A 315 6.95 -17.01 1.98
C SER A 315 8.34 -17.48 2.40
N ALA A 316 8.93 -16.87 3.42
CA ALA A 316 10.28 -17.13 3.89
C ALA A 316 10.41 -18.52 4.54
N SER A 317 10.51 -19.57 3.72
CA SER A 317 10.61 -20.97 4.14
C SER A 317 11.75 -21.72 3.42
N GLY A 318 12.21 -22.82 4.03
CA GLY A 318 13.25 -23.69 3.46
C GLY A 318 14.58 -22.98 3.17
N LYS A 319 15.31 -23.46 2.14
CA LYS A 319 16.68 -23.02 1.79
C LYS A 319 16.76 -21.54 1.36
N SER A 320 15.66 -20.96 0.88
CA SER A 320 15.63 -19.57 0.40
C SER A 320 15.20 -18.56 1.46
N SER A 321 14.75 -19.03 2.64
CA SER A 321 14.25 -18.18 3.73
C SER A 321 15.19 -17.03 4.08
N LYS A 322 16.50 -17.30 4.28
CA LYS A 322 17.49 -16.26 4.59
C LYS A 322 17.56 -15.16 3.53
N LYS A 323 17.56 -15.50 2.25
CA LYS A 323 17.62 -14.52 1.15
C LYS A 323 16.37 -13.65 1.11
N ILE A 324 15.20 -14.27 1.30
CA ILE A 324 13.91 -13.58 1.31
C ILE A 324 13.84 -12.59 2.50
N LEU A 325 14.28 -13.02 3.68
CA LEU A 325 14.27 -12.18 4.90
C LEU A 325 15.23 -11.00 4.78
N ILE A 326 16.45 -11.23 4.28
CA ILE A 326 17.41 -10.15 4.03
C ILE A 326 16.84 -9.15 3.03
N PHE A 327 16.30 -9.64 1.90
CA PHE A 327 15.68 -8.77 0.90
C PHE A 327 14.49 -7.98 1.47
N SER A 328 13.66 -8.61 2.30
CA SER A 328 12.54 -7.96 2.99
C SER A 328 13.02 -6.86 3.94
N GLY A 329 14.09 -7.11 4.69
CA GLY A 329 14.69 -6.11 5.58
C GLY A 329 15.35 -4.96 4.83
N ILE A 330 15.95 -5.22 3.67
CA ILE A 330 16.44 -4.16 2.77
C ILE A 330 15.28 -3.29 2.29
N LEU A 331 14.20 -3.89 1.80
CA LEU A 331 12.99 -3.17 1.37
C LEU A 331 12.39 -2.36 2.52
N ALA A 332 12.35 -2.90 3.74
CA ALA A 332 11.89 -2.19 4.92
C ALA A 332 12.80 -0.98 5.24
N GLY A 333 14.12 -1.16 5.18
CA GLY A 333 15.10 -0.12 5.51
C GLY A 333 15.10 1.07 4.57
N ILE A 334 14.72 0.90 3.31
CA ILE A 334 14.63 2.01 2.33
C ILE A 334 13.27 2.73 2.37
N THR A 335 12.29 2.24 3.14
CA THR A 335 10.95 2.84 3.17
C THR A 335 10.91 4.31 3.58
N PRO A 336 11.81 4.90 4.41
CA PRO A 336 11.76 6.34 4.71
C PRO A 336 11.75 7.25 3.47
N PHE A 337 12.45 6.87 2.40
CA PHE A 337 12.45 7.63 1.14
C PHE A 337 11.13 7.54 0.36
N PHE A 338 10.37 6.48 0.57
CA PHE A 338 9.10 6.23 -0.11
C PHE A 338 7.91 6.67 0.72
N HIS A 339 7.90 6.35 2.03
CA HIS A 339 6.85 6.67 2.97
C HIS A 339 7.25 6.41 4.45
N THR A 340 7.37 7.47 5.25
CA THR A 340 7.78 7.42 6.66
C THR A 340 6.80 6.65 7.57
N HIS A 341 5.48 6.74 7.37
CA HIS A 341 4.55 6.01 8.25
C HIS A 341 4.59 4.50 8.01
N THR A 342 4.89 4.05 6.79
CA THR A 342 5.15 2.62 6.54
C THR A 342 6.39 2.15 7.30
N PHE A 343 7.45 2.96 7.32
CA PHE A 343 8.65 2.67 8.11
C PHE A 343 8.31 2.47 9.60
N LEU A 344 7.53 3.38 10.18
CA LEU A 344 7.11 3.29 11.58
C LEU A 344 6.30 2.01 11.86
N ILE A 345 5.34 1.68 11.00
CA ILE A 345 4.54 0.45 11.14
C ILE A 345 5.42 -0.79 11.02
N LEU A 346 6.39 -0.84 10.10
CA LEU A 346 7.33 -1.96 9.98
C LEU A 346 8.21 -2.10 11.22
N GLY A 347 8.61 -0.98 11.84
CA GLY A 347 9.30 -0.97 13.14
C GLY A 347 8.43 -1.54 14.26
N MET A 348 7.16 -1.14 14.34
CA MET A 348 6.19 -1.69 15.31
C MET A 348 5.98 -3.20 15.09
N LEU A 349 5.84 -3.63 13.82
CA LEU A 349 5.72 -5.05 13.47
C LEU A 349 6.96 -5.84 13.87
N LEU A 350 8.16 -5.31 13.66
CA LEU A 350 9.39 -5.94 14.12
C LEU A 350 9.39 -6.11 15.65
N GLY A 351 9.00 -5.08 16.40
CA GLY A 351 8.88 -5.16 17.87
C GLY A 351 7.90 -6.26 18.30
N VAL A 352 6.75 -6.34 17.64
CA VAL A 352 5.75 -7.39 17.87
C VAL A 352 6.31 -8.78 17.53
N MET A 353 7.00 -8.93 16.39
CA MET A 353 7.64 -10.19 15.99
C MET A 353 8.70 -10.65 17.01
N VAL A 354 9.53 -9.73 17.50
CA VAL A 354 10.52 -10.02 18.56
C VAL A 354 9.84 -10.48 19.83
N LEU A 355 8.82 -9.74 20.30
CA LEU A 355 8.06 -10.08 21.51
C LEU A 355 7.46 -11.49 21.41
N PHE A 356 6.70 -11.77 20.36
CA PHE A 356 6.07 -13.08 20.17
C PHE A 356 7.10 -14.19 19.97
N GLY A 357 8.19 -13.92 19.25
CA GLY A 357 9.28 -14.88 19.04
C GLY A 357 9.97 -15.28 20.35
N VAL A 358 10.29 -14.31 21.20
CA VAL A 358 10.89 -14.57 22.53
C VAL A 358 9.92 -15.34 23.43
N VAL A 359 8.66 -14.92 23.48
CA VAL A 359 7.63 -15.64 24.25
C VAL A 359 7.48 -17.09 23.77
N GLU A 360 7.53 -17.34 22.46
CA GLU A 360 7.45 -18.69 21.90
C GLU A 360 8.68 -19.53 22.24
N VAL A 361 9.88 -18.94 22.16
CA VAL A 361 11.14 -19.59 22.58
C VAL A 361 11.09 -20.03 24.02
N ILE A 362 10.65 -19.15 24.93
CA ILE A 362 10.55 -19.46 26.36
C ILE A 362 9.46 -20.52 26.61
N ARG A 363 8.25 -20.29 26.10
CA ARG A 363 7.09 -21.15 26.38
C ARG A 363 7.25 -22.56 25.82
N LYS A 364 7.83 -22.70 24.63
CA LYS A 364 8.03 -23.99 23.96
C LYS A 364 9.45 -24.57 24.17
N ARG A 365 10.29 -23.91 24.97
CA ARG A 365 11.70 -24.29 25.22
C ARG A 365 12.48 -24.52 23.93
N LEU A 366 12.27 -23.65 22.93
CA LEU A 366 12.97 -23.73 21.65
C LEU A 366 14.40 -23.21 21.82
N PRO A 367 15.36 -23.65 20.98
CA PRO A 367 16.70 -23.05 20.99
C PRO A 367 16.63 -21.59 20.54
N LEU A 368 17.53 -20.74 21.06
CA LEU A 368 17.60 -19.31 20.73
C LEU A 368 17.82 -19.06 19.23
N SER A 369 18.41 -20.03 18.52
CA SER A 369 18.55 -20.04 17.06
C SER A 369 17.21 -19.99 16.31
N SER A 370 16.09 -20.25 16.97
CA SER A 370 14.74 -20.07 16.39
C SER A 370 14.42 -18.59 16.11
N LEU A 371 15.16 -17.64 16.70
CA LEU A 371 15.04 -16.20 16.44
C LEU A 371 15.85 -15.73 15.21
N LEU A 372 16.71 -16.59 14.63
CA LEU A 372 17.54 -16.22 13.47
C LEU A 372 16.73 -15.63 12.30
N PRO A 373 15.52 -16.13 11.96
CA PRO A 373 14.72 -15.51 10.91
C PRO A 373 14.39 -14.03 11.18
N ILE A 374 14.11 -13.67 12.43
CA ILE A 374 13.83 -12.29 12.83
C ILE A 374 15.10 -11.45 12.65
N ILE A 375 16.25 -11.97 13.06
CA ILE A 375 17.54 -11.28 12.91
C ILE A 375 17.87 -11.04 11.42
N TRP A 376 17.55 -11.99 10.53
CA TRP A 376 17.89 -11.88 9.10
C TRP A 376 17.10 -10.78 8.41
N PHE A 377 15.92 -10.45 8.94
CA PHE A 377 15.14 -9.29 8.56
C PHE A 377 15.61 -8.01 9.30
N ALA A 378 15.82 -8.09 10.61
CA ALA A 378 16.09 -6.95 11.48
C ALA A 378 17.44 -6.28 11.21
N ILE A 379 18.51 -7.03 10.93
CA ILE A 379 19.83 -6.47 10.67
C ILE A 379 19.84 -5.54 9.46
N PRO A 380 19.46 -5.97 8.23
CA PRO A 380 19.46 -5.08 7.08
C PRO A 380 18.47 -3.91 7.25
N PHE A 381 17.33 -4.16 7.91
CA PHE A 381 16.38 -3.10 8.22
C PHE A 381 17.03 -2.02 9.12
N GLY A 382 17.60 -2.42 10.26
CA GLY A 382 18.23 -1.52 11.22
C GLY A 382 19.44 -0.80 10.65
N LEU A 383 20.35 -1.50 9.96
CA LEU A 383 21.55 -0.90 9.38
C LEU A 383 21.23 0.19 8.36
N LEU A 384 20.29 -0.06 7.45
CA LEU A 384 19.87 0.94 6.48
C LEU A 384 19.14 2.12 7.14
N SER A 385 18.34 1.85 8.18
CA SER A 385 17.67 2.90 8.94
C SER A 385 18.67 3.82 9.64
N LEU A 386 19.71 3.25 10.26
CA LEU A 386 20.78 3.99 10.90
C LEU A 386 21.58 4.82 9.89
N ALA A 387 21.90 4.24 8.72
CA ALA A 387 22.63 4.95 7.66
C ALA A 387 21.85 6.15 7.10
N GLN A 388 20.52 6.09 7.12
CA GLN A 388 19.64 7.16 6.62
C GLN A 388 19.25 8.17 7.70
N LEU A 389 19.44 7.85 8.99
CA LEU A 389 19.00 8.66 10.12
C LEU A 389 19.37 10.15 9.97
N PRO A 390 20.62 10.54 9.61
CA PRO A 390 21.00 11.95 9.48
C PRO A 390 20.15 12.77 8.51
N LEU A 391 19.59 12.14 7.46
CA LEU A 391 18.74 12.81 6.47
C LEU A 391 17.35 13.15 7.03
N PHE A 392 16.89 12.40 8.02
CA PHE A 392 15.55 12.51 8.58
C PHE A 392 15.54 13.03 10.04
N LEU A 393 16.71 13.28 10.66
CA LEU A 393 16.81 13.79 12.04
C LEU A 393 16.06 15.11 12.25
N HIS A 394 16.11 16.02 11.27
CA HIS A 394 15.42 17.32 11.33
C HIS A 394 13.90 17.19 11.12
N GLN A 395 13.42 16.01 10.68
CA GLN A 395 12.00 15.67 10.64
C GLN A 395 11.55 14.93 11.89
N SER A 396 12.29 15.03 12.99
CA SER A 396 11.86 14.44 14.26
C SER A 396 10.51 15.03 14.64
N HIS A 397 9.46 14.31 14.26
CA HIS A 397 8.12 14.52 14.77
C HIS A 397 8.23 14.50 16.28
N THR A 398 7.60 15.46 16.95
CA THR A 398 7.53 15.41 18.40
C THR A 398 6.63 14.24 18.75
N ILE A 399 7.23 13.10 19.11
CA ILE A 399 6.49 11.97 19.68
C ILE A 399 5.92 12.49 21.01
N SER A 400 4.60 12.53 21.10
CA SER A 400 3.92 13.05 22.28
C SER A 400 2.93 12.03 22.82
N TRP A 401 2.74 12.05 24.14
CA TRP A 401 1.66 11.30 24.76
C TRP A 401 0.32 11.92 24.41
N GLN A 402 -0.67 11.06 24.16
CA GLN A 402 -2.07 11.45 23.98
C GLN A 402 -2.99 10.40 24.60
N PHE A 403 -4.30 10.66 24.66
CA PHE A 403 -5.28 9.64 25.04
C PHE A 403 -6.55 9.74 24.20
N GLY A 404 -6.79 8.70 23.40
CA GLY A 404 -8.02 8.52 22.62
C GLY A 404 -8.10 9.36 21.36
N TRP A 405 -6.98 9.53 20.63
CA TRP A 405 -6.83 10.14 19.29
C TRP A 405 -7.99 11.03 18.81
N MET A 406 -7.78 12.35 18.75
CA MET A 406 -8.77 13.35 18.31
C MET A 406 -10.08 13.41 19.13
N LYS A 407 -10.32 12.54 20.12
CA LYS A 407 -11.48 12.70 21.02
C LYS A 407 -11.39 14.01 21.79
N THR A 408 -12.53 14.60 22.08
CA THR A 408 -12.59 15.70 23.05
C THR A 408 -12.43 15.15 24.47
N PRO A 409 -11.96 15.96 25.45
CA PRO A 409 -11.78 15.50 26.82
C PRO A 409 -13.04 14.86 27.43
N GLN A 410 -14.22 15.43 27.13
CA GLN A 410 -15.52 15.01 27.64
C GLN A 410 -16.11 13.79 26.93
N GLU A 411 -15.67 13.49 25.71
CA GLU A 411 -16.20 12.36 24.94
C GLU A 411 -15.68 11.02 25.46
N ASN A 412 -16.60 10.05 25.61
CA ASN A 412 -16.24 8.68 25.96
C ASN A 412 -15.51 7.99 24.79
N ILE A 413 -14.37 7.34 25.07
CA ILE A 413 -13.53 6.71 24.04
C ILE A 413 -14.24 5.63 23.24
N PHE A 414 -15.14 4.86 23.85
CA PHE A 414 -15.90 3.81 23.15
C PHE A 414 -16.94 4.43 22.21
N LEU A 415 -17.63 5.48 22.65
CA LEU A 415 -18.57 6.22 21.80
C LEU A 415 -17.85 6.91 20.63
N PHE A 416 -16.69 7.52 20.90
CA PHE A 416 -15.86 8.12 19.85
C PHE A 416 -15.52 7.10 18.75
N TRP A 417 -15.03 5.92 19.12
CA TRP A 417 -14.64 4.90 18.16
C TRP A 417 -15.83 4.22 17.48
N LEU A 418 -16.94 4.00 18.18
CA LEU A 418 -18.20 3.52 17.58
C LEU A 418 -18.71 4.53 16.53
N LYS A 419 -18.67 5.82 16.85
CA LYS A 419 -19.03 6.89 15.93
C LYS A 419 -18.10 6.92 14.70
N ASN A 420 -16.80 6.74 14.88
CA ASN A 420 -15.81 6.87 13.81
C ASN A 420 -15.62 5.62 12.95
N THR A 421 -15.91 4.42 13.48
CA THR A 421 -15.67 3.15 12.77
C THR A 421 -16.94 2.31 12.61
N GLY A 422 -18.08 2.82 13.09
CA GLY A 422 -19.33 2.08 13.10
C GLY A 422 -19.18 0.77 13.86
N ILE A 423 -19.76 -0.29 13.30
CA ILE A 423 -19.73 -1.63 13.88
C ILE A 423 -18.42 -2.40 13.61
N PHE A 424 -17.40 -1.77 13.00
CA PHE A 424 -16.16 -2.46 12.63
C PHE A 424 -15.44 -3.07 13.85
N ILE A 425 -15.23 -2.29 14.91
CA ILE A 425 -14.61 -2.79 16.15
C ILE A 425 -15.46 -3.89 16.82
N PRO A 426 -16.80 -3.71 16.99
CA PRO A 426 -17.66 -4.81 17.43
C PRO A 426 -17.51 -6.11 16.61
N LEU A 427 -17.42 -6.01 15.28
CA LEU A 427 -17.24 -7.17 14.42
C LEU A 427 -15.86 -7.83 14.61
N ILE A 428 -14.79 -7.05 14.85
CA ILE A 428 -13.48 -7.60 15.24
C ILE A 428 -13.63 -8.47 16.50
N LEU A 429 -14.29 -7.95 17.54
CA LEU A 429 -14.48 -8.66 18.81
C LEU A 429 -15.26 -9.97 18.60
N ILE A 430 -16.36 -9.93 17.84
CA ILE A 430 -17.16 -11.11 17.49
C ILE A 430 -16.30 -12.15 16.73
N GLY A 431 -15.46 -11.68 15.80
CA GLY A 431 -14.60 -12.53 14.99
C GLY A 431 -13.64 -13.42 15.82
N PHE A 432 -13.19 -12.94 16.98
CA PHE A 432 -12.34 -13.74 17.87
C PHE A 432 -13.06 -14.98 18.42
N PHE A 433 -14.37 -14.92 18.63
CA PHE A 433 -15.17 -16.03 19.15
C PHE A 433 -15.62 -17.03 18.08
N ILE A 434 -15.58 -16.65 16.80
CA ILE A 434 -15.98 -17.56 15.70
C ILE A 434 -14.88 -18.59 15.43
N LYS A 435 -15.13 -19.85 15.78
CA LYS A 435 -14.18 -20.98 15.60
C LYS A 435 -13.81 -21.25 14.13
N LYS A 436 -14.72 -20.97 13.19
CA LYS A 436 -14.51 -21.21 11.75
C LYS A 436 -13.53 -20.25 11.08
N ILE A 437 -13.18 -19.13 11.72
CA ILE A 437 -12.22 -18.16 11.17
C ILE A 437 -10.79 -18.66 11.46
N PRO A 438 -9.90 -18.72 10.45
CA PRO A 438 -8.53 -19.21 10.64
C PRO A 438 -7.75 -18.47 11.72
N LEU A 439 -6.94 -19.20 12.49
CA LEU A 439 -6.13 -18.63 13.57
C LEU A 439 -5.16 -17.54 13.06
N ASN A 440 -4.60 -17.70 11.85
CA ASN A 440 -3.70 -16.72 11.26
C ASN A 440 -4.38 -15.36 11.03
N ILE A 441 -5.67 -15.34 10.68
CA ILE A 441 -6.46 -14.11 10.54
C ILE A 441 -6.67 -13.45 11.91
N LYS A 442 -6.93 -14.23 12.95
CA LYS A 442 -7.05 -13.72 14.32
C LYS A 442 -5.73 -13.14 14.83
N LYS A 443 -4.61 -13.82 14.56
CA LYS A 443 -3.26 -13.31 14.88
C LYS A 443 -2.98 -11.99 14.17
N LEU A 444 -3.36 -11.87 12.90
CA LEU A 444 -3.22 -10.62 12.14
C LEU A 444 -4.01 -9.48 12.79
N ALA A 445 -5.26 -9.73 13.20
CA ALA A 445 -6.08 -8.75 13.90
C ALA A 445 -5.52 -8.38 15.29
N ILE A 446 -4.85 -9.30 16.00
CA ILE A 446 -4.15 -8.99 17.26
C ILE A 446 -3.00 -8.02 16.99
N VAL A 447 -2.20 -8.28 15.95
CA VAL A 447 -1.11 -7.38 15.54
C VAL A 447 -1.66 -5.99 15.21
N GLY A 448 -2.75 -5.92 14.43
CA GLY A 448 -3.46 -4.66 14.18
C GLY A 448 -3.95 -4.00 15.47
N GLY A 449 -4.54 -4.76 16.38
CA GLY A 449 -5.06 -4.27 17.66
C GLY A 449 -3.97 -3.66 18.55
N ILE A 450 -2.76 -4.21 18.56
CA ILE A 450 -1.61 -3.63 19.27
C ILE A 450 -1.27 -2.26 18.67
N VAL A 451 -1.23 -2.14 17.34
CA VAL A 451 -1.02 -0.86 16.65
C VAL A 451 -2.12 0.14 17.02
N PHE A 452 -3.39 -0.26 16.97
CA PHE A 452 -4.52 0.58 17.37
C PHE A 452 -4.40 1.12 18.79
N LEU A 453 -4.08 0.25 19.75
CA LEU A 453 -3.92 0.65 21.15
C LEU A 453 -2.78 1.63 21.33
N LEU A 454 -1.63 1.37 20.69
CA LEU A 454 -0.47 2.25 20.73
C LEU A 454 -0.79 3.64 20.17
N LEU A 455 -1.48 3.73 19.04
CA LEU A 455 -1.82 5.00 18.39
C LEU A 455 -2.88 5.81 19.16
N ASN A 456 -3.64 5.17 20.05
CA ASN A 456 -4.52 5.87 20.97
C ASN A 456 -3.76 6.54 22.12
N VAL A 457 -2.53 6.10 22.44
CA VAL A 457 -1.73 6.63 23.55
C VAL A 457 -0.52 7.47 23.12
N VAL A 458 -0.07 7.32 21.87
CA VAL A 458 1.09 8.05 21.33
C VAL A 458 0.73 8.72 20.01
N SER A 459 1.07 10.01 19.89
CA SER A 459 1.10 10.74 18.62
C SER A 459 2.49 10.60 18.00
N PHE A 460 2.54 10.22 16.72
CA PHE A 460 3.79 10.12 15.94
C PHE A 460 3.99 11.31 14.99
N ALA A 461 3.14 12.32 15.10
CA ALA A 461 3.15 13.51 14.26
C ALA A 461 2.85 14.76 15.10
N ASN A 462 3.24 15.92 14.59
CA ASN A 462 3.00 17.21 15.26
C ASN A 462 1.51 17.53 15.35
N TRP A 463 0.74 17.18 14.31
CA TRP A 463 -0.71 17.21 14.35
C TRP A 463 -1.26 15.81 14.63
N GLY A 464 -1.96 15.63 15.75
CA GLY A 464 -2.45 14.32 16.17
C GLY A 464 -3.34 13.61 15.14
N TYR A 465 -4.00 14.35 14.25
CA TYR A 465 -4.80 13.78 13.16
C TYR A 465 -3.98 12.89 12.22
N ASP A 466 -2.71 13.22 11.97
CA ASP A 466 -1.85 12.46 11.04
C ASP A 466 -1.62 11.00 11.48
N ASN A 467 -1.89 10.64 12.73
CA ASN A 467 -1.96 9.24 13.14
C ASN A 467 -2.99 8.43 12.33
N LEU A 468 -3.96 9.04 11.64
CA LEU A 468 -4.86 8.35 10.70
C LEU A 468 -4.10 7.50 9.67
N LYS A 469 -2.94 8.00 9.19
CA LYS A 469 -2.03 7.28 8.28
C LYS A 469 -1.52 5.98 8.89
N LEU A 470 -1.36 5.92 10.21
CA LEU A 470 -0.96 4.71 10.95
C LEU A 470 -2.18 3.85 11.30
N PHE A 471 -3.32 4.44 11.70
CA PHE A 471 -4.57 3.71 11.94
C PHE A 471 -5.07 2.99 10.69
N THR A 472 -4.77 3.52 9.51
CA THR A 472 -4.98 2.84 8.22
C THR A 472 -4.42 1.41 8.22
N TYR A 473 -3.20 1.22 8.74
CA TYR A 473 -2.59 -0.11 8.79
C TYR A 473 -3.30 -1.01 9.80
N TRP A 474 -3.73 -0.49 10.96
CA TRP A 474 -4.58 -1.24 11.87
C TRP A 474 -5.85 -1.75 11.18
N TYR A 475 -6.54 -0.86 10.46
CA TYR A 475 -7.78 -1.20 9.77
C TYR A 475 -7.53 -2.28 8.71
N LEU A 476 -6.50 -2.10 7.87
CA LEU A 476 -6.11 -3.05 6.83
C LEU A 476 -5.72 -4.43 7.40
N LEU A 477 -5.04 -4.48 8.54
CA LEU A 477 -4.67 -5.74 9.21
C LEU A 477 -5.87 -6.42 9.90
N SER A 478 -6.90 -5.66 10.26
CA SER A 478 -8.09 -6.17 10.96
C SER A 478 -9.25 -6.52 10.02
N ALA A 479 -9.33 -5.88 8.84
CA ALA A 479 -10.37 -6.10 7.84
C ALA A 479 -10.55 -7.57 7.43
N PRO A 480 -9.51 -8.42 7.32
CA PRO A 480 -9.70 -9.84 7.01
C PRO A 480 -10.50 -10.60 8.07
N LEU A 481 -10.41 -10.22 9.34
CA LEU A 481 -11.21 -10.81 10.41
C LEU A 481 -12.69 -10.42 10.27
N VAL A 482 -12.96 -9.15 10.00
CA VAL A 482 -14.32 -8.64 9.76
C VAL A 482 -14.94 -9.28 8.52
N ALA A 483 -14.18 -9.39 7.42
CA ALA A 483 -14.61 -10.12 6.23
C ALA A 483 -14.97 -11.59 6.56
N GLY A 484 -14.18 -12.24 7.42
CA GLY A 484 -14.47 -13.58 7.91
C GLY A 484 -15.79 -13.68 8.69
N VAL A 485 -16.12 -12.67 9.49
CA VAL A 485 -17.39 -12.57 10.22
C VAL A 485 -18.56 -12.43 9.26
N LEU A 486 -18.47 -11.51 8.28
CA LEU A 486 -19.53 -11.29 7.29
C LEU A 486 -19.78 -12.55 6.44
N ILE A 487 -18.71 -13.23 6.01
CA ILE A 487 -18.83 -14.51 5.28
C ILE A 487 -19.47 -15.59 6.15
N TRP A 488 -19.15 -15.62 7.45
CA TRP A 488 -19.77 -16.56 8.38
C TRP A 488 -21.26 -16.27 8.56
N LEU A 489 -21.66 -15.01 8.76
CA LEU A 489 -23.04 -14.57 8.86
C LEU A 489 -23.83 -14.93 7.60
N TRP A 490 -23.26 -14.63 6.43
CA TRP A 490 -23.85 -14.93 5.13
C TRP A 490 -24.16 -16.43 4.93
N ARG A 491 -23.33 -17.31 5.50
CA ARG A 491 -23.48 -18.76 5.39
C ARG A 491 -24.43 -19.37 6.43
N LYS A 492 -24.92 -18.60 7.41
CA LYS A 492 -25.72 -19.14 8.52
C LYS A 492 -27.20 -19.31 8.19
N ASN A 493 -27.91 -18.22 7.88
CA ASN A 493 -29.33 -18.24 7.53
C ASN A 493 -29.72 -16.94 6.78
N LEU A 494 -30.95 -16.86 6.27
CA LEU A 494 -31.43 -15.72 5.46
C LEU A 494 -31.45 -14.40 6.24
N ALA A 495 -31.85 -14.42 7.51
CA ALA A 495 -31.87 -13.21 8.35
C ALA A 495 -30.46 -12.63 8.57
N LEU A 496 -29.47 -13.50 8.84
CA LEU A 496 -28.08 -13.09 9.00
C LEU A 496 -27.40 -12.71 7.68
N ARG A 497 -27.93 -13.14 6.53
CA ARG A 497 -27.49 -12.61 5.23
C ARG A 497 -27.88 -11.16 5.06
N PHE A 498 -29.11 -10.80 5.45
CA PHE A 498 -29.56 -9.41 5.43
C PHE A 498 -28.67 -8.54 6.33
N VAL A 499 -28.40 -8.99 7.55
CA VAL A 499 -27.48 -8.31 8.49
C VAL A 499 -26.05 -8.20 7.98
N ALA A 500 -25.60 -9.10 7.08
CA ALA A 500 -24.27 -9.01 6.50
C ALA A 500 -24.17 -8.03 5.32
N VAL A 501 -25.30 -7.62 4.74
CA VAL A 501 -25.38 -6.70 3.59
C VAL A 501 -25.65 -5.27 4.04
N VAL A 502 -26.53 -5.11 5.02
CA VAL A 502 -26.81 -3.83 5.70
C VAL A 502 -25.67 -3.49 6.63
#